data_AF-A0A314ZIW1-F1
#
_entry.id   AF-A0A314ZIW1-F1
#
_cell.length_a   1.000
_cell.length_b   1.000
_cell.length_c   1.000
_cell.angle_alpha   90.00
_cell.angle_beta   90.00
_cell.angle_gamma   90.00
#
_symmetry.space_group_name_H-M   'P 1'
#
loop_
_entity.id
_entity.type
_entity.pdbx_description
1 polymer ?
#
loop_
_entity_poly.entity_id
_entity_poly.type
_entity_poly.pdbx_seq_one_letter_code
_entity_poly.pdbx_strand_id
1 'polypeptide(L)'
;MVSSLVSSITARRIRRWAELADDSRSRNWAELTHDVTASILSRLGTVDILTKAQMVCVTWHNICKDPAMWRTIYMRNFFNYQTYLRYDIKKMCRHAVDRSSGNVVDIIVDDFCTDELLKYITDMYFNFL
;
A
#
# COMPACT_ATOMS: atom_id res chain seq x y z
N MET A 1 16.36 -54.68 12.79
CA MET A 1 17.02 -53.42 13.22
C MET A 1 16.64 -52.20 12.36
N VAL A 2 16.14 -52.34 11.12
CA VAL A 2 15.82 -51.22 10.21
C VAL A 2 14.42 -50.59 10.46
N SER A 3 13.46 -51.34 11.00
CA SER A 3 12.07 -50.91 11.23
C SER A 3 11.92 -49.78 12.28
N SER A 4 12.70 -49.80 13.37
CA SER A 4 12.65 -48.76 14.40
C SER A 4 13.22 -47.41 13.91
N LEU A 5 14.17 -47.44 12.99
CA LEU A 5 14.79 -46.25 12.41
C LEU A 5 13.82 -45.49 11.49
N VAL A 6 13.05 -46.21 10.65
CA VAL A 6 12.04 -45.60 9.76
C VAL A 6 10.91 -44.96 10.57
N SER A 7 10.51 -45.60 11.68
CA SER A 7 9.54 -45.04 12.63
C SER A 7 10.06 -43.77 13.31
N SER A 8 11.34 -43.74 13.70
CA SER A 8 12.00 -42.56 14.30
C SER A 8 12.17 -41.41 13.30
N ILE A 9 12.51 -41.69 12.04
CA ILE A 9 12.63 -40.68 10.98
C ILE A 9 11.25 -40.08 10.66
N THR A 10 10.22 -40.91 10.59
CA THR A 10 8.84 -40.48 10.32
C THR A 10 8.31 -39.63 11.48
N ALA A 11 8.56 -40.04 12.73
CA ALA A 11 8.21 -39.27 13.92
C ALA A 11 8.97 -37.94 14.03
N ARG A 12 10.27 -37.92 13.70
CA ARG A 12 11.06 -36.67 13.63
C ARG A 12 10.55 -35.74 12.53
N ARG A 13 10.14 -36.29 11.39
CA ARG A 13 9.56 -35.51 10.29
C ARG A 13 8.21 -34.95 10.71
N ILE A 14 7.31 -35.74 11.30
CA ILE A 14 6.03 -35.25 11.81
C ILE A 14 6.21 -34.15 12.86
N ARG A 15 7.15 -34.30 13.82
CA ARG A 15 7.46 -33.25 14.79
C ARG A 15 8.00 -31.98 14.14
N ARG A 16 8.94 -32.10 13.20
CA ARG A 16 9.47 -30.94 12.47
C ARG A 16 8.39 -30.23 11.64
N TRP A 17 7.43 -30.97 11.09
CA TRP A 17 6.31 -30.38 10.37
C TRP A 17 5.31 -29.72 11.32
N ALA A 18 5.09 -30.27 12.52
CA ALA A 18 4.32 -29.64 13.58
C ALA A 18 5.00 -28.38 14.13
N GLU A 19 6.33 -28.38 14.30
CA GLU A 19 7.12 -27.20 14.70
C GLU A 19 7.13 -26.12 13.62
N LEU A 20 7.24 -26.47 12.33
CA LEU A 20 7.12 -25.51 11.23
C LEU A 20 5.67 -24.99 11.06
N ALA A 21 4.67 -25.80 11.40
CA ALA A 21 3.27 -25.39 11.42
C ALA A 21 2.94 -24.56 12.68
N ASP A 22 3.65 -24.72 13.79
CA ASP A 22 3.53 -23.90 15.00
C ASP A 22 4.33 -22.59 14.90
N ASP A 23 5.39 -22.56 14.07
CA ASP A 23 6.04 -21.33 13.60
C ASP A 23 5.15 -20.53 12.61
N SER A 24 3.95 -21.02 12.31
CA SER A 24 2.86 -20.20 11.77
C SER A 24 2.23 -19.29 12.84
N ARG A 25 3.01 -18.84 13.84
CA ARG A 25 2.69 -17.62 14.59
C ARG A 25 2.29 -16.59 13.56
N SER A 26 0.99 -16.35 13.47
CA SER A 26 0.36 -15.41 12.56
C SER A 26 1.23 -14.18 12.53
N ARG A 27 1.94 -13.94 11.40
CA ARG A 27 2.79 -12.76 11.27
C ARG A 27 1.87 -11.57 11.51
N ASN A 28 2.01 -10.94 12.66
CA ASN A 28 1.13 -9.87 13.04
C ASN A 28 1.57 -8.65 12.23
N TRP A 29 0.94 -8.44 11.07
CA TRP A 29 1.20 -7.29 10.22
C TRP A 29 0.98 -5.96 10.95
N ALA A 30 0.27 -5.97 12.09
CA ALA A 30 0.10 -4.82 12.96
C ALA A 30 1.33 -4.52 13.86
N GLU A 31 2.27 -5.46 14.01
CA GLU A 31 3.53 -5.27 14.76
C GLU A 31 4.69 -4.77 13.89
N LEU A 32 4.47 -4.59 12.59
CA LEU A 32 5.46 -3.93 11.75
C LEU A 32 5.74 -2.53 12.29
N THR A 33 7.01 -2.19 12.38
CA THR A 33 7.43 -0.82 12.70
C THR A 33 6.78 0.17 11.73
N HIS A 34 6.54 1.38 12.21
CA HIS A 34 5.96 2.47 11.42
C HIS A 34 6.64 2.63 10.05
N ASP A 35 7.97 2.65 10.03
CA ASP A 35 8.77 2.90 8.82
C ASP A 35 8.65 1.77 7.79
N VAL A 36 8.67 0.51 8.24
CA VAL A 36 8.46 -0.65 7.35
C VAL A 36 7.05 -0.63 6.77
N THR A 37 6.05 -0.30 7.59
CA THR A 37 4.66 -0.17 7.13
C THR A 37 4.53 0.96 6.10
N ALA A 38 5.10 2.14 6.36
CA ALA A 38 5.12 3.26 5.43
C ALA A 38 5.84 2.90 4.11
N SER A 39 6.95 2.17 4.17
CA SER A 39 7.67 1.68 3.00
C SER A 39 6.85 0.69 2.15
N ILE A 40 6.06 -0.17 2.78
CA ILE A 40 5.13 -1.06 2.05
C ILE A 40 4.00 -0.26 1.43
N LEU A 41 3.37 0.62 2.22
CA LEU A 41 2.22 1.41 1.79
C LEU A 41 2.56 2.38 0.66
N SER A 42 3.75 2.98 0.67
CA SER A 42 4.23 3.90 -0.39
C SER A 42 4.46 3.22 -1.74
N ARG A 43 4.51 1.89 -1.78
CA ARG A 43 4.60 1.11 -3.02
C ARG A 43 3.23 0.78 -3.62
N LEU A 44 2.13 1.07 -2.91
CA LEU A 44 0.78 0.89 -3.41
C LEU A 44 0.42 2.04 -4.35
N GLY A 45 -0.46 1.76 -5.31
CA GLY A 45 -1.03 2.82 -6.15
C GLY A 45 -1.92 3.75 -5.32
N THR A 46 -2.01 5.01 -5.73
CA THR A 46 -2.78 6.05 -5.03
C THR A 46 -4.24 5.62 -4.79
N VAL A 47 -4.86 4.91 -5.73
CA VAL A 47 -6.23 4.39 -5.57
C VAL A 47 -6.31 3.34 -4.48
N ASP A 48 -5.35 2.41 -4.39
CA ASP A 48 -5.36 1.37 -3.36
C ASP A 48 -5.12 1.96 -1.97
N ILE A 49 -4.27 2.98 -1.85
CA ILE A 49 -4.08 3.72 -0.60
C ILE A 49 -5.40 4.35 -0.15
N LEU A 50 -6.07 5.08 -1.05
CA LEU A 50 -7.31 5.80 -0.76
C LEU A 50 -8.53 4.90 -0.54
N THR A 51 -8.57 3.70 -1.10
CA THR A 51 -9.79 2.87 -1.07
C THR A 51 -9.67 1.62 -0.22
N LYS A 52 -8.44 1.19 0.11
CA LYS A 52 -8.19 -0.07 0.81
C LYS A 52 -7.24 0.12 1.98
N ALA A 53 -6.02 0.58 1.73
CA ALA A 53 -4.96 0.53 2.73
C ALA A 53 -5.28 1.38 3.97
N GLN A 54 -5.79 2.60 3.77
CA GLN A 54 -6.18 3.48 4.89
C GLN A 54 -7.41 2.97 5.68
N MET A 55 -8.05 1.88 5.26
CA MET A 55 -9.23 1.28 5.91
C MET A 55 -8.89 0.00 6.70
N VAL A 56 -7.64 -0.47 6.67
CA VAL A 56 -7.24 -1.74 7.31
C VAL A 56 -7.24 -1.62 8.84
N CYS A 57 -6.51 -0.64 9.37
CA CYS A 57 -6.43 -0.39 10.80
C CYS A 57 -6.05 1.07 11.09
N VAL A 58 -6.14 1.48 12.36
CA VAL A 58 -5.83 2.85 12.80
C VAL A 58 -4.38 3.24 12.48
N THR A 59 -3.43 2.32 12.65
CA THR A 59 -2.01 2.58 12.35
C THR A 59 -1.80 2.91 10.87
N TRP A 60 -2.35 2.09 9.96
CA TRP A 60 -2.25 2.32 8.52
C TRP A 60 -2.99 3.59 8.10
N HIS A 61 -4.15 3.83 8.70
CA HIS A 61 -4.92 5.04 8.48
C HIS A 61 -4.12 6.30 8.83
N ASN A 62 -3.42 6.30 9.97
CA ASN A 62 -2.59 7.43 10.39
C ASN A 62 -1.36 7.62 9.50
N ILE A 63 -0.68 6.54 9.10
CA ILE A 63 0.42 6.60 8.13
C ILE A 63 -0.08 7.23 6.82
N CYS A 64 -1.23 6.81 6.29
CA CYS A 64 -1.79 7.35 5.05
C CYS A 64 -2.21 8.83 5.11
N LYS A 65 -2.22 9.46 6.29
CA LYS A 65 -2.43 10.91 6.44
C LYS A 65 -1.15 11.72 6.38
N ASP A 66 0.00 11.08 6.57
CA ASP A 66 1.30 11.75 6.54
C ASP A 66 1.54 12.32 5.13
N PRO A 67 1.82 13.63 4.98
CA PRO A 67 2.16 14.23 3.70
C PRO A 67 3.32 13.53 2.97
N ALA A 68 4.26 12.92 3.70
CA ALA A 68 5.37 12.18 3.13
C ALA A 68 4.92 10.97 2.29
N MET A 69 3.74 10.41 2.57
CA MET A 69 3.15 9.32 1.78
C MET A 69 2.68 9.77 0.39
N TRP A 70 2.51 11.08 0.17
CA TRP A 70 1.94 11.67 -1.03
C TRP A 70 2.97 12.43 -1.86
N ARG A 71 4.27 12.19 -1.61
CA ARG A 71 5.37 12.71 -2.45
C ARG A 71 5.34 12.15 -3.87
N THR A 72 4.83 10.94 -4.04
CA THR A 72 4.65 10.31 -5.35
C THR A 72 3.18 9.96 -5.54
N ILE A 73 2.55 10.53 -6.55
CA ILE A 73 1.17 10.21 -6.93
C ILE A 73 1.22 9.29 -8.14
N TYR A 74 0.98 8.00 -7.90
CA TYR A 74 0.97 6.98 -8.94
C TYR A 74 -0.46 6.52 -9.24
N MET A 75 -0.94 7.00 -10.39
CA MET A 75 -2.29 6.85 -10.91
C MET A 75 -2.28 6.43 -12.38
N ARG A 76 -1.38 5.50 -12.73
CA ARG A 76 -1.28 4.89 -14.07
C ARG A 76 -2.02 3.56 -14.10
N ASN A 77 -2.40 3.08 -15.29
CA ASN A 77 -2.79 1.69 -15.50
C ASN A 77 -4.04 1.28 -14.70
N PHE A 78 -5.03 2.17 -14.62
CA PHE A 78 -6.37 1.83 -14.09
C PHE A 78 -7.15 0.96 -15.09
N PHE A 79 -6.53 -0.11 -15.60
CA PHE A 79 -7.09 -1.01 -16.60
C PHE A 79 -8.34 -1.76 -16.15
N ASN A 80 -8.78 -1.58 -14.90
CA ASN A 80 -10.08 -2.04 -14.47
C ASN A 80 -11.13 -0.94 -14.72
N TYR A 81 -11.92 -1.10 -15.77
CA TYR A 81 -13.10 -0.29 -16.08
C TYR A 81 -14.01 -0.07 -14.86
N GLN A 82 -14.09 -1.03 -13.93
CA GLN A 82 -14.87 -0.89 -12.70
C GLN A 82 -14.34 0.23 -11.79
N THR A 83 -13.04 0.47 -11.76
CA THR A 83 -12.45 1.56 -10.96
C THR A 83 -12.89 2.92 -11.50
N TYR A 84 -12.91 3.09 -12.83
CA TYR A 84 -13.42 4.30 -13.48
C TYR A 84 -14.91 4.52 -13.24
N LEU A 85 -15.72 3.45 -13.23
CA LEU A 85 -17.15 3.55 -12.93
C LEU A 85 -17.43 3.88 -11.46
N ARG A 86 -16.59 3.38 -10.56
CA ARG A 86 -16.83 3.48 -9.11
C ARG A 86 -16.29 4.79 -8.52
N TYR A 87 -15.24 5.35 -9.09
CA TYR A 87 -14.53 6.48 -8.52
C TYR A 87 -14.28 7.60 -9.52
N ASP A 88 -14.45 8.84 -9.06
CA ASP A 88 -14.02 10.03 -9.80
C ASP A 88 -12.49 10.17 -9.66
N ILE A 89 -11.76 9.64 -10.64
CA ILE A 89 -10.29 9.60 -10.63
C ILE A 89 -9.69 11.00 -10.56
N LYS A 90 -10.33 12.01 -11.15
CA LYS A 90 -9.86 13.41 -11.07
C LYS A 90 -9.99 13.94 -9.65
N LYS A 91 -11.10 13.67 -8.96
CA LYS A 91 -11.24 14.03 -7.53
C LYS A 91 -10.26 13.26 -6.66
N MET A 92 -10.00 11.99 -6.94
CA MET A 92 -9.01 11.21 -6.19
C MET A 92 -7.60 11.78 -6.38
N CYS A 93 -7.24 12.19 -7.60
CA CYS A 93 -5.96 12.84 -7.88
C CYS A 93 -5.83 14.16 -7.11
N ARG A 94 -6.84 15.04 -7.16
CA ARG A 94 -6.84 16.28 -6.35
C ARG A 94 -6.69 16.00 -4.85
N HIS A 95 -7.46 15.04 -4.33
CA HIS A 95 -7.37 14.67 -2.92
C HIS A 95 -5.98 14.14 -2.52
N ALA A 96 -5.29 13.43 -3.42
CA ALA A 96 -3.91 13.00 -3.22
C ALA A 96 -2.94 14.19 -3.22
N VAL A 97 -3.12 15.15 -4.13
CA VAL A 97 -2.35 16.40 -4.18
C VAL A 97 -2.56 17.21 -2.89
N ASP A 98 -3.79 17.35 -2.42
CA ASP A 98 -4.10 18.10 -1.20
C ASP A 98 -3.42 17.48 0.04
N ARG A 99 -3.42 16.15 0.13
CA ARG A 99 -2.75 15.43 1.23
C ARG A 99 -1.23 15.58 1.23
N SER A 100 -0.62 15.89 0.09
CA SER A 100 0.81 16.14 0.02
C SER A 100 1.25 17.42 0.72
N SER A 101 0.33 18.36 0.96
CA SER A 101 0.61 19.67 1.55
C SER A 101 1.81 20.37 0.86
N GLY A 102 1.83 20.33 -0.49
CA GLY A 102 2.90 20.94 -1.30
C GLY A 102 4.16 20.08 -1.48
N ASN A 103 4.21 18.87 -0.93
CA ASN A 103 5.39 17.99 -1.00
C ASN A 103 5.39 17.02 -2.20
N VAL A 104 4.51 17.20 -3.19
CA VAL A 104 4.55 16.32 -4.37
C VAL A 104 5.90 16.48 -5.08
N VAL A 105 6.49 15.38 -5.54
CA VAL A 105 7.73 15.34 -6.32
C VAL A 105 7.47 14.72 -7.68
N ASP A 106 6.74 13.61 -7.69
CA ASP A 106 6.45 12.84 -8.90
C ASP A 106 4.95 12.61 -9.05
N ILE A 107 4.43 12.87 -10.25
CA ILE A 107 3.04 12.59 -10.62
C ILE A 107 3.04 11.76 -11.89
N ILE A 108 2.41 10.60 -11.82
CA ILE A 108 2.26 9.68 -12.95
C ILE A 108 0.77 9.41 -13.10
N VAL A 109 0.17 9.98 -14.13
CA VAL A 109 -1.26 9.89 -14.47
C VAL A 109 -1.43 9.37 -15.90
N ASP A 110 -2.58 8.78 -16.18
CA ASP A 110 -2.95 8.23 -17.49
C ASP A 110 -3.98 9.15 -18.20
N ASP A 111 -4.74 8.60 -19.14
CA ASP A 111 -5.73 9.24 -20.03
C ASP A 111 -6.78 10.20 -19.40
N PHE A 112 -6.85 10.34 -18.07
CA PHE A 112 -7.79 11.25 -17.39
C PHE A 112 -7.22 12.65 -17.12
N CYS A 113 -5.94 12.87 -17.43
CA CYS A 113 -5.27 14.15 -17.21
C CYS A 113 -5.88 15.25 -18.12
N THR A 114 -6.25 16.38 -17.53
CA THR A 114 -6.78 17.56 -18.25
C THR A 114 -5.99 18.80 -17.88
N ASP A 115 -6.00 19.82 -18.74
CA ASP A 115 -5.32 21.10 -18.48
C ASP A 115 -5.73 21.72 -17.14
N GLU A 116 -7.01 21.61 -16.76
CA GLU A 116 -7.51 22.04 -15.45
C GLU A 116 -6.84 21.30 -14.29
N LEU A 117 -6.63 19.98 -14.42
CA LEU A 117 -5.98 19.18 -13.39
C LEU A 117 -4.49 19.49 -13.31
N LEU A 118 -3.83 19.68 -14.45
CA LEU A 118 -2.43 20.11 -14.51
C LEU A 118 -2.26 21.48 -13.85
N LYS A 119 -3.15 22.43 -14.15
CA LYS A 119 -3.14 23.75 -13.52
C LYS A 119 -3.32 23.67 -12.00
N TYR A 120 -4.29 22.87 -11.55
CA TYR A 120 -4.51 22.65 -10.11
C TYR A 120 -3.26 22.14 -9.40
N ILE A 121 -2.61 21.14 -10.00
CA ILE A 121 -1.36 20.57 -9.49
C ILE A 121 -0.29 21.67 -9.39
N THR A 122 -0.09 22.46 -10.44
CA THR A 122 0.95 23.49 -10.47
C THR A 122 0.68 24.65 -9.53
N ASP A 123 -0.57 25.09 -9.40
CA ASP A 123 -0.93 26.22 -8.52
C ASP A 123 -0.64 25.90 -7.04
N MET A 124 -0.79 24.63 -6.64
CA MET A 124 -0.43 24.20 -5.29
C MET A 124 1.07 24.35 -5.01
N TYR A 125 1.96 24.08 -5.96
CA TYR A 125 3.39 24.28 -5.76
C TYR A 125 3.76 25.74 -5.50
N PHE A 126 3.10 26.69 -6.19
CA PHE A 126 3.36 28.12 -6.01
C PHE A 126 2.79 28.70 -4.71
N ASN A 127 1.76 28.08 -4.14
CA ASN A 127 1.18 28.52 -2.86
C ASN A 127 2.01 28.08 -1.63
N PHE A 128 3.00 27.20 -1.79
CA PHE A 128 3.87 26.72 -0.72
C PHE A 128 5.36 27.11 -0.90
N LEU A 129 5.66 27.95 -1.91
CA LEU A 129 6.92 28.67 -2.06
C LEU A 129 6.76 30.11 -1.57
#